data_AF-A0A8J3ZIY8-F1
#
_entry.id   AF-A0A8J3ZIY8-F1
#
_cell.length_a   1.000
_cell.length_b   1.000
_cell.length_c   1.000
_cell.angle_alpha   90.00
_cell.angle_beta   90.00
_cell.angle_gamma   90.00
#
_symmetry.space_group_name_H-M   'P 1'
#
loop_
_entity.id
_entity.type
_entity.pdbx_description
1 polymer ?
#
loop_
_entity_poly.entity_id
_entity_poly.type
_entity_poly.pdbx_seq_one_letter_code
_entity_poly.pdbx_strand_id
1 'polypeptide(L)'
;MSGPDPDLDELVEHWTLLDDERDLVAGKRGGTRLAFVLLLKFFIRHGVFPRGRRDLPDAAVEFVARQVKVEPGELGLYDWSGRTIEYHRAQIRRHLGFRECSVEDLEKLTGWLAGEVGERERHPDVVRQELLARCREQRIESPAEGRVERAVRSALRQAEQALTVRIAARLPAGVADRLRAMVAAGAEDEDLPETSVLALVKSVPGNVSLESMLTEIRKLRTVQAAGLPGDLFDDVAPKVVAGWRARASVESPSHLREHPEPLMLTLLAALLHTRLREITDTLVDLLISTVHRIGARADRKVTEELVNAFKRVTGKENILFAIAEASLGRPDDAVRQVVFPAVSGGEQTLRELVHEYKTKGPVYRRTVQTTLKASYTNHYRRGLIELLEVLEFRSNNATHRPVLDALELIGRYAGVRLTYYPAGETVPTHKGVLGDWTPLVFADTTAGRRVVRGGVRDLHLPGATGPVAVQGDLGRWCGPVAQPRRGPPGRLRGPPRRALRRPAQAVGSDRVHRGPARTVAHRTRRSGRGPAEAWVVGDPRPGQAGRDQADRLRRRP
;
A
#
# COMPACT_ATOMS: atom_id res chain seq x y z
N MET A 1 38.90 5.46 12.68
CA MET A 1 37.93 4.73 13.52
C MET A 1 38.58 4.55 14.89
N SER A 2 38.41 5.48 15.82
CA SER A 2 38.65 5.17 17.25
C SER A 2 37.30 4.74 17.81
N GLY A 3 37.12 3.44 18.00
CA GLY A 3 35.97 2.89 18.72
C GLY A 3 36.06 3.21 20.21
N PRO A 4 35.04 2.86 21.00
CA PRO A 4 35.16 2.86 22.46
C PRO A 4 36.38 2.03 22.90
N ASP A 5 37.00 2.40 24.02
CA ASP A 5 38.12 1.62 24.56
C ASP A 5 37.64 0.18 24.84
N PRO A 6 38.41 -0.84 24.41
CA PRO A 6 38.04 -2.24 24.60
C PRO A 6 38.00 -2.57 26.10
N ASP A 7 37.00 -3.35 26.50
CA ASP A 7 36.95 -3.88 27.86
C ASP A 7 38.02 -4.96 28.09
N LEU A 8 38.13 -5.45 29.32
CA LEU A 8 39.15 -6.42 29.69
C LEU A 8 38.99 -7.75 28.93
N ASP A 9 37.76 -8.18 28.67
CA ASP A 9 37.48 -9.44 27.98
C ASP A 9 37.90 -9.33 26.51
N GLU A 10 37.58 -8.22 25.83
CA GLU A 10 38.07 -7.93 24.47
C GLU A 10 39.59 -7.84 24.38
N LEU A 11 40.25 -7.27 25.41
CA LEU A 11 41.70 -7.21 25.49
C LEU A 11 42.32 -8.60 25.61
N VAL A 12 41.77 -9.45 26.48
CA VAL A 12 42.26 -10.81 26.66
C VAL A 12 42.04 -11.64 25.39
N GLU A 13 40.87 -11.53 24.75
CA GLU A 13 40.56 -12.32 23.56
C GLU A 13 41.41 -11.93 22.35
N HIS A 14 41.60 -10.63 22.10
CA HIS A 14 42.17 -10.16 20.83
C HIS A 14 43.60 -9.64 20.92
N TRP A 15 44.10 -9.31 22.10
CA TRP A 15 45.40 -8.66 22.29
C TRP A 15 46.41 -9.48 23.11
N THR A 16 46.04 -10.69 23.54
CA THR A 16 46.96 -11.61 24.22
C THR A 16 47.92 -12.27 23.24
N LEU A 17 49.22 -12.19 23.51
CA LEU A 17 50.28 -12.80 22.70
C LEU A 17 50.36 -14.31 22.96
N LEU A 18 50.21 -15.08 21.89
CA LEU A 18 50.29 -16.54 21.85
C LEU A 18 51.75 -17.00 21.71
N ASP A 19 52.01 -18.26 22.02
CA ASP A 19 53.38 -18.77 22.11
C ASP A 19 54.11 -18.83 20.76
N ASP A 20 53.40 -19.18 19.68
CA ASP A 20 53.91 -19.15 18.30
C ASP A 20 54.22 -17.72 17.81
N GLU A 21 53.54 -16.73 18.35
CA GLU A 21 53.78 -15.32 18.02
C GLU A 21 55.00 -14.75 18.77
N ARG A 22 55.38 -15.32 19.92
CA ARG A 22 56.55 -14.86 20.71
C ARG A 22 57.85 -14.97 19.95
N ASP A 23 57.99 -16.01 19.13
CA ASP A 23 59.19 -16.23 18.30
C ASP A 23 59.40 -15.11 17.26
N LEU A 24 58.30 -14.54 16.73
CA LEU A 24 58.36 -13.42 15.79
C LEU A 24 58.87 -12.12 16.44
N VAL A 25 58.78 -12.05 17.77
CA VAL A 25 59.06 -10.86 18.57
C VAL A 25 60.46 -10.91 19.19
N ALA A 26 61.06 -12.10 19.32
CA ALA A 26 62.34 -12.34 20.02
C ALA A 26 63.50 -11.46 19.53
N GLY A 27 63.55 -11.14 18.22
CA GLY A 27 64.60 -10.30 17.63
C GLY A 27 64.40 -8.78 17.74
N LYS A 28 63.28 -8.31 18.31
CA LYS A 28 62.88 -6.89 18.30
C LYS A 28 63.11 -6.22 19.67
N ARG A 29 63.37 -4.91 19.69
CA ARG A 29 63.74 -4.16 20.91
C ARG A 29 62.90 -2.91 21.11
N GLY A 30 62.62 -2.58 22.37
CA GLY A 30 61.91 -1.36 22.78
C GLY A 30 60.62 -1.10 22.00
N GLY A 31 60.41 0.15 21.57
CA GLY A 31 59.25 0.58 20.77
C GLY A 31 58.97 -0.27 19.52
N THR A 32 59.98 -0.83 18.85
CA THR A 32 59.77 -1.70 17.67
C THR A 32 59.14 -3.05 18.02
N ARG A 33 59.42 -3.56 19.23
CA ARG A 33 58.82 -4.79 19.77
C ARG A 33 57.35 -4.59 20.03
N LEU A 34 57.01 -3.51 20.74
CA LEU A 34 55.64 -3.13 21.05
C LEU A 34 54.83 -2.86 19.77
N ALA A 35 55.38 -2.07 18.85
CA ALA A 35 54.73 -1.78 17.57
C ALA A 35 54.47 -3.05 16.75
N PHE A 36 55.42 -3.99 16.68
CA PHE A 36 55.22 -5.23 15.91
C PHE A 36 54.06 -6.07 16.44
N VAL A 37 53.95 -6.24 17.77
CA VAL A 37 52.82 -7.00 18.35
C VAL A 37 51.50 -6.29 18.12
N LEU A 38 51.46 -4.97 18.25
CA LEU A 38 50.26 -4.18 17.96
C LEU A 38 49.85 -4.29 16.48
N LEU A 39 50.79 -4.25 15.55
CA LEU A 39 50.54 -4.48 14.12
C LEU A 39 49.98 -5.89 13.87
N LEU A 40 50.56 -6.91 14.51
CA LEU A 40 50.13 -8.30 14.38
C LEU A 40 48.70 -8.49 14.88
N LYS A 41 48.40 -8.07 16.11
CA LYS A 41 47.07 -8.22 16.72
C LYS A 41 46.01 -7.40 16.01
N PHE A 42 46.34 -6.18 15.61
CA PHE A 42 45.44 -5.36 14.81
C PHE A 42 45.13 -6.03 13.47
N PHE A 43 46.13 -6.62 12.80
CA PHE A 43 45.93 -7.32 11.53
C PHE A 43 45.10 -8.60 11.70
N ILE A 44 45.32 -9.39 12.75
CA ILE A 44 44.52 -10.60 13.04
C ILE A 44 43.04 -10.22 13.22
N ARG A 45 42.76 -9.14 13.96
CA ARG A 45 41.38 -8.69 14.23
C ARG A 45 40.70 -8.09 12.99
N HIS A 46 41.40 -7.24 12.25
CA HIS A 46 40.79 -6.40 11.22
C HIS A 46 41.13 -6.78 9.77
N GLY A 47 42.15 -7.61 9.55
CA GLY A 47 42.63 -8.00 8.20
C GLY A 47 43.28 -6.85 7.42
N VAL A 48 43.66 -5.76 8.09
CA VAL A 48 44.33 -4.57 7.55
C VAL A 48 45.31 -4.03 8.59
N PHE A 49 46.36 -3.33 8.17
CA PHE A 49 47.27 -2.65 9.09
C PHE A 49 46.74 -1.28 9.54
N PRO A 50 47.06 -0.82 10.76
CA PRO A 50 46.77 0.54 11.17
C PRO A 50 47.56 1.54 10.32
N ARG A 51 46.98 2.71 10.07
CA ARG A 51 47.63 3.83 9.35
C ARG A 51 48.62 4.56 10.24
N GLY A 52 48.44 4.49 11.55
CA GLY A 52 49.33 5.07 12.55
C GLY A 52 48.86 4.79 13.98
N ARG A 53 49.54 5.37 14.96
CA ARG A 53 49.23 5.25 16.40
C ARG A 53 47.76 5.58 16.76
N ARG A 54 47.14 6.51 16.03
CA ARG A 54 45.75 6.96 16.29
C ARG A 54 44.70 5.88 16.07
N ASP A 55 45.01 4.85 15.27
CA ASP A 55 44.09 3.74 15.03
C ASP A 55 44.14 2.68 16.15
N LEU A 56 45.07 2.81 17.10
CA LEU A 56 45.25 1.87 18.20
C LEU A 56 44.64 2.44 19.49
N PRO A 57 43.73 1.69 20.16
CA PRO A 57 43.21 2.06 21.48
C PRO A 57 44.32 2.13 22.53
N ASP A 58 44.24 3.08 23.44
CA ASP A 58 45.27 3.29 24.46
C ASP A 58 45.33 2.09 25.43
N ALA A 59 44.17 1.55 25.80
CA ALA A 59 44.06 0.35 26.62
C ALA A 59 44.77 -0.88 25.99
N ALA A 60 44.68 -1.03 24.66
CA ALA A 60 45.36 -2.10 23.93
C ALA A 60 46.89 -1.90 23.92
N VAL A 61 47.36 -0.67 23.75
CA VAL A 61 48.79 -0.33 23.83
C VAL A 61 49.36 -0.67 25.20
N GLU A 62 48.70 -0.25 26.28
CA GLU A 62 49.12 -0.57 27.64
C GLU A 62 49.10 -2.07 27.94
N PHE A 63 48.04 -2.76 27.50
CA PHE A 63 47.89 -4.20 27.73
C PHE A 63 49.00 -5.00 27.04
N VAL A 64 49.31 -4.68 25.78
CA VAL A 64 50.40 -5.33 25.03
C VAL A 64 51.76 -4.95 25.61
N ALA A 65 51.97 -3.69 26.00
CA ALA A 65 53.22 -3.20 26.61
C ALA A 65 53.63 -4.01 27.85
N ARG A 66 52.67 -4.33 28.73
CA ARG A 66 52.89 -5.18 29.90
C ARG A 66 53.34 -6.60 29.52
N GLN A 67 52.76 -7.18 28.47
CA GLN A 67 53.11 -8.53 28.02
C GLN A 67 54.53 -8.62 27.43
N VAL A 68 54.99 -7.58 26.73
CA VAL A 68 56.32 -7.53 26.10
C VAL A 68 57.40 -6.89 26.96
N LYS A 69 57.03 -6.38 28.15
CA LYS A 69 57.88 -5.67 29.12
C LYS A 69 58.58 -4.45 28.51
N VAL A 70 57.80 -3.58 27.87
CA VAL A 70 58.26 -2.32 27.25
C VAL A 70 57.39 -1.18 27.78
N GLU A 71 57.98 0.01 28.00
CA GLU A 71 57.20 1.18 28.42
C GLU A 71 56.28 1.66 27.28
N PRO A 72 54.98 1.94 27.53
CA PRO A 72 54.04 2.37 26.48
C PRO A 72 54.50 3.61 25.71
N GLY A 73 55.21 4.52 26.39
CA GLY A 73 55.76 5.74 25.79
C GLY A 73 56.81 5.49 24.71
N GLU A 74 57.49 4.34 24.72
CA GLU A 74 58.46 3.98 23.68
C GLU A 74 57.82 3.79 22.30
N LEU A 75 56.51 3.55 22.23
CA LEU A 75 55.79 3.49 20.95
C LEU A 75 55.84 4.82 20.19
N GLY A 76 56.02 5.95 20.89
CA GLY A 76 56.21 7.26 20.28
C GLY A 76 57.48 7.38 19.44
N LEU A 77 58.49 6.52 19.68
CA LEU A 77 59.73 6.46 18.91
C LEU A 77 59.61 5.63 17.63
N TYR A 78 58.48 4.95 17.43
CA TYR A 78 58.27 4.10 16.27
C TYR A 78 57.89 4.93 15.04
N ASP A 79 58.64 4.77 13.95
CA ASP A 79 58.32 5.37 12.66
C ASP A 79 57.18 4.59 11.99
N TRP A 80 56.03 5.26 11.83
CA TRP A 80 54.85 4.74 11.15
C TRP A 80 54.96 4.85 9.62
N SER A 81 56.08 5.36 9.13
CA SER A 81 56.46 5.42 7.73
C SER A 81 57.83 4.77 7.53
N GLY A 82 58.20 4.49 6.28
CA GLY A 82 59.55 4.01 5.97
C GLY A 82 59.77 2.49 6.09
N ARG A 83 61.05 2.11 6.09
CA ARG A 83 61.46 0.72 5.81
C ARG A 83 61.12 -0.27 6.93
N THR A 84 61.14 0.17 8.18
CA THR A 84 60.92 -0.71 9.34
C THR A 84 59.48 -1.21 9.41
N ILE A 85 58.50 -0.33 9.20
CA ILE A 85 57.08 -0.73 9.18
C ILE A 85 56.77 -1.62 7.98
N GLU A 86 57.32 -1.33 6.80
CA GLU A 86 57.15 -2.19 5.62
C GLU A 86 57.75 -3.59 5.82
N TYR A 87 58.93 -3.67 6.46
CA TYR A 87 59.52 -4.95 6.85
C TYR A 87 58.63 -5.71 7.84
N HIS A 88 58.08 -5.04 8.86
CA HIS A 88 57.16 -5.64 9.82
C HIS A 88 55.88 -6.14 9.16
N ARG A 89 55.26 -5.35 8.28
CA ARG A 89 54.06 -5.74 7.50
C ARG A 89 54.34 -6.98 6.66
N ALA A 90 55.47 -7.02 5.95
CA ALA A 90 55.87 -8.18 5.15
C ALA A 90 56.10 -9.44 6.02
N GLN A 91 56.72 -9.31 7.20
CA GLN A 91 56.89 -10.42 8.13
C GLN A 91 55.54 -10.96 8.63
N ILE A 92 54.63 -10.08 9.03
CA ILE A 92 53.29 -10.45 9.53
C ILE A 92 52.49 -11.15 8.43
N ARG A 93 52.46 -10.61 7.22
CA ARG A 93 51.81 -11.23 6.06
C ARG A 93 52.34 -12.64 5.80
N ARG A 94 53.67 -12.81 5.77
CA ARG A 94 54.30 -14.12 5.55
C ARG A 94 53.91 -15.12 6.62
N HIS A 95 53.92 -14.71 7.89
CA HIS A 95 53.56 -15.58 9.00
C HIS A 95 52.08 -16.01 8.93
N LEU A 96 51.16 -15.09 8.65
CA LEU A 96 49.73 -15.38 8.56
C LEU A 96 49.32 -15.98 7.19
N GLY A 97 50.24 -16.08 6.24
CA GLY A 97 49.97 -16.56 4.88
C GLY A 97 49.15 -15.60 4.03
N PHE A 98 49.16 -14.31 4.36
CA PHE A 98 48.49 -13.25 3.61
C PHE A 98 49.38 -12.66 2.52
N ARG A 99 48.73 -12.08 1.50
CA ARG A 99 49.38 -11.31 0.44
C ARG A 99 48.70 -9.96 0.25
N GLU A 100 49.42 -8.99 -0.32
CA GLU A 100 48.85 -7.69 -0.67
C GLU A 100 47.78 -7.84 -1.76
N CYS A 101 46.74 -7.00 -1.68
CA CYS A 101 45.72 -6.95 -2.72
C CYS A 101 46.27 -6.26 -3.97
N SER A 102 46.46 -7.04 -5.03
CA SER A 102 46.81 -6.53 -6.35
C SER A 102 45.61 -5.90 -7.05
N VAL A 103 45.85 -5.18 -8.14
CA VAL A 103 44.77 -4.66 -9.00
C VAL A 103 43.95 -5.82 -9.58
N GLU A 104 44.61 -6.88 -10.03
CA GLU A 104 43.95 -8.08 -10.58
C GLU A 104 43.04 -8.77 -9.55
N ASP A 105 43.47 -8.84 -8.28
CA ASP A 105 42.62 -9.38 -7.21
C ASP A 105 41.36 -8.54 -7.02
N LEU A 106 41.52 -7.22 -6.99
CA LEU A 106 40.40 -6.32 -6.78
C LEU A 106 39.41 -6.39 -7.95
N GLU A 107 39.89 -6.55 -9.18
CA GLU A 107 39.06 -6.79 -10.37
C GLU A 107 38.30 -8.11 -10.28
N LYS A 108 38.97 -9.22 -9.93
CA LYS A 108 38.33 -10.52 -9.71
C LYS A 108 37.28 -10.48 -8.61
N LEU A 109 37.60 -9.84 -7.48
CA LEU A 109 36.67 -9.66 -6.36
C LEU A 109 35.48 -8.80 -6.76
N THR A 110 35.69 -7.74 -7.54
CA THR A 110 34.61 -6.87 -8.05
C THR A 110 33.69 -7.65 -8.99
N GLY A 111 34.24 -8.45 -9.91
CA GLY A 111 33.44 -9.30 -10.81
C GLY A 111 32.65 -10.38 -10.05
N TRP A 112 33.27 -11.03 -9.07
CA TRP A 112 32.59 -11.98 -8.18
C TRP A 112 31.45 -11.30 -7.40
N LEU A 113 31.72 -10.13 -6.79
CA LEU A 113 30.68 -9.36 -6.11
C LEU A 113 29.53 -9.02 -7.06
N ALA A 114 29.81 -8.62 -8.30
CA ALA A 114 28.77 -8.25 -9.24
C ALA A 114 27.85 -9.45 -9.58
N GLY A 115 28.44 -10.62 -9.87
CA GLY A 115 27.68 -11.81 -10.30
C GLY A 115 26.99 -12.57 -9.17
N GLU A 116 27.66 -12.76 -8.03
CA GLU A 116 27.17 -13.66 -6.98
C GLU A 116 26.41 -12.94 -5.87
N VAL A 117 26.77 -11.68 -5.58
CA VAL A 117 26.23 -10.92 -4.44
C VAL A 117 25.31 -9.79 -4.91
N GLY A 118 25.79 -8.95 -5.83
CA GLY A 118 25.18 -7.71 -6.28
C GLY A 118 23.87 -7.87 -7.05
N GLU A 119 23.59 -9.08 -7.56
CA GLU A 119 22.29 -9.42 -8.15
C GLU A 119 21.19 -9.58 -7.08
N ARG A 120 21.54 -10.00 -5.86
CA ARG A 120 20.59 -10.34 -4.78
C ARG A 120 20.54 -9.29 -3.68
N GLU A 121 21.69 -8.75 -3.32
CA GLU A 121 21.85 -7.74 -2.28
C GLU A 121 22.35 -6.42 -2.89
N ARG A 122 21.67 -5.33 -2.55
CA ARG A 122 21.92 -3.99 -3.09
C ARG A 122 22.42 -3.02 -2.03
N HIS A 123 22.36 -3.40 -0.75
CA HIS A 123 22.83 -2.58 0.36
C HIS A 123 24.37 -2.52 0.38
N PRO A 124 24.98 -1.34 0.19
CA PRO A 124 26.43 -1.23 0.07
C PRO A 124 27.20 -1.83 1.24
N ASP A 125 26.69 -1.67 2.47
CA ASP A 125 27.37 -2.19 3.67
C ASP A 125 27.40 -3.71 3.73
N VAL A 126 26.35 -4.39 3.25
CA VAL A 126 26.32 -5.85 3.22
C VAL A 126 27.28 -6.36 2.14
N VAL A 127 27.25 -5.75 0.96
CA VAL A 127 28.20 -6.06 -0.13
C VAL A 127 29.65 -5.80 0.29
N ARG A 128 29.89 -4.75 1.09
CA ARG A 128 31.20 -4.45 1.69
C ARG A 128 31.63 -5.56 2.65
N GLN A 129 30.74 -6.06 3.50
CA GLN A 129 31.05 -7.15 4.42
C GLN A 129 31.42 -8.44 3.66
N GLU A 130 30.68 -8.78 2.61
CA GLU A 130 30.99 -9.91 1.72
C GLU A 130 32.38 -9.77 1.06
N LEU A 131 32.72 -8.57 0.58
CA LEU A 131 34.05 -8.31 0.02
C LEU A 131 35.16 -8.58 1.05
N LEU A 132 35.01 -8.07 2.27
CA LEU A 132 36.01 -8.23 3.33
C LEU A 132 36.08 -9.67 3.84
N ALA A 133 34.96 -10.39 3.89
CA ALA A 133 34.92 -11.81 4.19
C ALA A 133 35.69 -12.61 3.12
N ARG A 134 35.42 -12.34 1.84
CA ARG A 134 36.09 -12.99 0.71
C ARG A 134 37.60 -12.71 0.65
N CYS A 135 38.02 -11.48 0.99
CA CYS A 135 39.44 -11.15 1.12
C CYS A 135 40.10 -12.03 2.19
N ARG A 136 39.48 -12.17 3.36
CA ARG A 136 40.00 -13.02 4.44
C ARG A 136 40.07 -14.50 4.06
N GLU A 137 39.04 -15.01 3.41
CA GLU A 137 38.99 -16.40 2.92
C GLU A 137 40.12 -16.69 1.93
N GLN A 138 40.42 -15.75 1.03
CA GLN A 138 41.50 -15.89 0.03
C GLN A 138 42.88 -15.45 0.56
N ARG A 139 42.99 -15.12 1.85
CA ARG A 139 44.20 -14.58 2.50
C ARG A 139 44.77 -13.36 1.76
N ILE A 140 43.89 -12.47 1.33
CA ILE A 140 44.22 -11.19 0.73
C ILE A 140 44.06 -10.12 1.81
N GLU A 141 45.10 -9.29 1.99
CA GLU A 141 44.99 -8.11 2.86
C GLU A 141 43.85 -7.22 2.36
N SER A 142 42.99 -6.79 3.28
CA SER A 142 41.86 -5.92 2.94
C SER A 142 42.38 -4.65 2.27
N PRO A 143 41.84 -4.28 1.09
CA PRO A 143 42.26 -3.06 0.42
C PRO A 143 41.97 -1.84 1.29
N ALA A 144 42.67 -0.73 1.00
CA ALA A 144 42.33 0.55 1.61
C ALA A 144 40.83 0.86 1.44
N GLU A 145 40.23 1.49 2.44
CA GLU A 145 38.79 1.77 2.52
C GLU A 145 38.23 2.43 1.25
N GLY A 146 38.90 3.45 0.71
CA GLY A 146 38.49 4.09 -0.54
C GLY A 146 38.62 3.20 -1.80
N ARG A 147 39.41 2.12 -1.77
CA ARG A 147 39.42 1.08 -2.82
C ARG A 147 38.24 0.12 -2.64
N VAL A 148 37.94 -0.26 -1.39
CA VAL A 148 36.77 -1.08 -1.04
C VAL A 148 35.47 -0.41 -1.47
N GLU A 149 35.26 0.86 -1.12
CA GLU A 149 34.05 1.60 -1.50
C GLU A 149 33.88 1.70 -3.02
N ARG A 150 34.98 1.94 -3.74
CA ARG A 150 34.96 1.98 -5.21
C ARG A 150 34.64 0.63 -5.82
N ALA A 151 35.22 -0.45 -5.30
CA ALA A 151 34.93 -1.81 -5.75
C ALA A 151 33.47 -2.18 -5.51
N VAL A 152 32.93 -1.91 -4.31
CA VAL A 152 31.51 -2.13 -3.97
C VAL A 152 30.59 -1.34 -4.91
N ARG A 153 30.86 -0.05 -5.11
CA ARG A 153 30.07 0.78 -6.04
C ARG A 153 30.16 0.26 -7.48
N SER A 154 31.35 -0.17 -7.92
CA SER A 154 31.55 -0.74 -9.24
C SER A 154 30.77 -2.04 -9.42
N ALA A 155 30.86 -2.96 -8.46
CA ALA A 155 30.16 -4.23 -8.48
C ALA A 155 28.64 -4.03 -8.51
N LEU A 156 28.10 -3.14 -7.68
CA LEU A 156 26.66 -2.82 -7.68
C LEU A 156 26.19 -2.24 -9.03
N ARG A 157 26.98 -1.37 -9.66
CA ARG A 157 26.68 -0.83 -10.99
C ARG A 157 26.75 -1.91 -12.07
N GLN A 158 27.79 -2.75 -12.06
CA GLN A 158 27.92 -3.86 -13.01
C GLN A 158 26.76 -4.85 -12.88
N ALA A 159 26.37 -5.20 -11.66
CA ALA A 159 25.22 -6.06 -11.40
C ALA A 159 23.90 -5.45 -11.89
N GLU A 160 23.69 -4.13 -11.71
CA GLU A 160 22.49 -3.45 -12.26
C GLU A 160 22.48 -3.48 -13.78
N GLN A 161 23.63 -3.20 -14.41
CA GLN A 161 23.76 -3.24 -15.85
C GLN A 161 23.49 -4.65 -16.39
N ALA A 162 24.04 -5.69 -15.75
CA ALA A 162 23.80 -7.08 -16.14
C ALA A 162 22.33 -7.47 -16.01
N LEU A 163 21.68 -7.11 -14.89
CA LEU A 163 20.26 -7.38 -14.66
C LEU A 163 19.37 -6.65 -15.67
N THR A 164 19.62 -5.37 -15.93
CA THR A 164 18.81 -4.57 -16.87
C THR A 164 18.93 -5.06 -18.30
N VAL A 165 20.13 -5.47 -18.73
CA VAL A 165 20.33 -6.13 -20.03
C VAL A 165 19.59 -7.47 -20.09
N ARG A 166 19.67 -8.28 -19.04
CA ARG A 166 18.97 -9.58 -18.95
C ARG A 166 17.45 -9.42 -19.03
N ILE A 167 16.87 -8.47 -18.29
CA ILE A 167 15.43 -8.20 -18.30
C ILE A 167 14.99 -7.64 -19.65
N ALA A 168 15.72 -6.67 -20.20
CA ALA A 168 15.40 -6.11 -21.51
C ALA A 168 15.42 -7.17 -22.62
N ALA A 169 16.37 -8.11 -22.58
CA ALA A 169 16.47 -9.21 -23.54
C ALA A 169 15.31 -10.22 -23.46
N ARG A 170 14.59 -10.29 -22.33
CA ARG A 170 13.40 -11.14 -22.16
C ARG A 170 12.13 -10.51 -22.71
N LEU A 171 12.15 -9.21 -23.04
CA LEU A 171 10.98 -8.52 -23.55
C LEU A 171 10.78 -8.83 -25.04
N PRO A 172 9.58 -9.30 -25.45
CA PRO A 172 9.23 -9.38 -26.86
C PRO A 172 9.31 -8.00 -27.52
N ALA A 173 9.71 -7.94 -28.80
CA ALA A 173 9.87 -6.68 -29.54
C ALA A 173 8.64 -5.77 -29.45
N GLY A 174 7.43 -6.33 -29.68
CA GLY A 174 6.19 -5.56 -29.58
C GLY A 174 5.87 -5.05 -28.16
N VAL A 175 6.35 -5.71 -27.11
CA VAL A 175 6.24 -5.21 -25.72
C VAL A 175 7.20 -4.05 -25.52
N ALA A 176 8.46 -4.19 -25.95
CA ALA A 176 9.45 -3.12 -25.89
C ALA A 176 8.98 -1.86 -26.65
N ASP A 177 8.39 -2.02 -27.83
CA ASP A 177 7.82 -0.93 -28.62
C ASP A 177 6.73 -0.16 -27.85
N ARG A 178 5.80 -0.89 -27.20
CA ARG A 178 4.76 -0.29 -26.36
C ARG A 178 5.34 0.44 -25.15
N LEU A 179 6.37 -0.10 -24.51
CA LEU A 179 7.07 0.58 -23.41
C LEU A 179 7.75 1.87 -23.88
N ARG A 180 8.42 1.87 -25.05
CA ARG A 180 9.00 3.09 -25.62
C ARG A 180 7.95 4.16 -25.93
N ALA A 181 6.81 3.74 -26.49
CA ALA A 181 5.71 4.65 -26.80
C ALA A 181 5.17 5.39 -25.57
N MET A 182 5.18 4.74 -24.39
CA MET A 182 4.71 5.37 -23.14
C MET A 182 5.51 6.62 -22.73
N VAL A 183 6.79 6.69 -23.10
CA VAL A 183 7.68 7.83 -22.78
C VAL A 183 7.91 8.77 -23.95
N ALA A 184 7.52 8.38 -25.17
CA ALA A 184 7.60 9.20 -26.37
C ALA A 184 6.51 10.28 -26.45
N ALA A 185 5.30 9.98 -25.96
CA ALA A 185 4.09 10.82 -26.08
C ALA A 185 4.08 12.12 -25.24
N GLY A 186 5.24 12.66 -24.88
CA GLY A 186 5.37 13.91 -24.11
C GLY A 186 6.27 14.96 -24.78
N ALA A 187 6.54 14.83 -26.09
CA ALA A 187 7.48 15.69 -26.79
C ALA A 187 6.84 16.68 -27.80
N GLU A 188 5.59 16.48 -28.25
CA GLU A 188 5.09 17.22 -29.44
C GLU A 188 3.66 17.79 -29.36
N ASP A 189 2.85 17.51 -28.34
CA ASP A 189 1.47 18.04 -28.26
C ASP A 189 1.26 18.88 -26.99
N GLU A 190 1.41 20.19 -27.10
CA GLU A 190 1.01 21.16 -26.06
C GLU A 190 -0.52 21.31 -25.93
N ASP A 191 -1.29 20.74 -26.87
CA ASP A 191 -2.75 20.93 -27.00
C ASP A 191 -3.63 19.70 -26.65
N LEU A 192 -3.09 18.62 -26.07
CA LEU A 192 -3.90 17.47 -25.64
C LEU A 192 -4.24 17.52 -24.13
N PRO A 193 -5.52 17.74 -23.75
CA PRO A 193 -5.98 17.65 -22.37
C PRO A 193 -6.24 16.18 -21.91
N GLU A 194 -5.43 15.22 -22.35
CA GLU A 194 -5.47 13.84 -21.86
C GLU A 194 -4.17 13.48 -21.16
N THR A 195 -4.27 13.13 -19.88
CA THR A 195 -3.16 12.67 -19.04
C THR A 195 -2.39 11.56 -19.76
N SER A 196 -1.09 11.74 -20.02
CA SER A 196 -0.27 10.75 -20.74
C SER A 196 -0.43 9.34 -20.15
N VAL A 197 -0.31 8.30 -20.98
CA VAL A 197 -0.48 6.88 -20.58
C VAL A 197 0.33 6.57 -19.31
N LEU A 198 1.58 7.07 -19.26
CA LEU A 198 2.44 6.90 -18.09
C LEU A 198 1.92 7.66 -16.86
N ALA A 199 1.42 8.89 -17.02
CA ALA A 199 0.84 9.66 -15.92
C ALA A 199 -0.45 9.01 -15.39
N LEU A 200 -1.29 8.46 -16.27
CA LEU A 200 -2.47 7.68 -15.87
C LEU A 200 -2.07 6.47 -15.01
N VAL A 201 -1.07 5.69 -15.46
CA VAL A 201 -0.56 4.53 -14.72
C VAL A 201 0.05 4.94 -13.38
N LYS A 202 0.72 6.08 -13.28
CA LYS A 202 1.34 6.58 -12.03
C LYS A 202 0.33 7.20 -11.05
N SER A 203 -0.84 7.61 -11.50
CA SER A 203 -1.81 8.32 -10.66
C SER A 203 -2.33 7.49 -9.48
N VAL A 204 -2.51 8.15 -8.33
CA VAL A 204 -3.02 7.55 -7.10
C VAL A 204 -4.52 7.22 -7.25
N PRO A 205 -5.04 6.18 -6.57
CA PRO A 205 -6.47 5.91 -6.55
C PRO A 205 -7.30 7.05 -5.95
N GLY A 206 -8.46 7.32 -6.54
CA GLY A 206 -9.42 8.30 -6.03
C GLY A 206 -10.25 7.79 -4.85
N ASN A 207 -11.09 8.66 -4.28
CA ASN A 207 -12.03 8.29 -3.21
C ASN A 207 -12.95 7.14 -3.63
N VAL A 208 -13.41 6.32 -2.68
CA VAL A 208 -14.34 5.20 -2.96
C VAL A 208 -15.59 5.72 -3.69
N SER A 209 -15.67 5.43 -4.98
CA SER A 209 -16.77 5.79 -5.88
C SER A 209 -16.77 4.86 -7.10
N LEU A 210 -17.89 4.80 -7.85
CA LEU A 210 -17.92 4.07 -9.11
C LEU A 210 -16.95 4.68 -10.14
N GLU A 211 -16.84 6.01 -10.17
CA GLU A 211 -15.96 6.71 -11.09
C GLU A 211 -14.48 6.36 -10.84
N SER A 212 -14.08 6.27 -9.57
CA SER A 212 -12.76 5.79 -9.18
C SER A 212 -12.55 4.34 -9.60
N MET A 213 -13.55 3.47 -9.41
CA MET A 213 -13.47 2.08 -9.89
C MET A 213 -13.30 2.00 -11.41
N LEU A 214 -14.06 2.75 -12.20
CA LEU A 214 -13.92 2.79 -13.66
C LEU A 214 -12.56 3.35 -14.09
N THR A 215 -12.03 4.33 -13.35
CA THR A 215 -10.69 4.89 -13.58
C THR A 215 -9.62 3.84 -13.30
N GLU A 216 -9.69 3.10 -12.20
CA GLU A 216 -8.78 2.01 -11.89
C GLU A 216 -8.88 0.86 -12.91
N ILE A 217 -10.09 0.53 -13.40
CA ILE A 217 -10.28 -0.44 -14.50
C ILE A 217 -9.56 0.03 -15.77
N ARG A 218 -9.67 1.32 -16.13
CA ARG A 218 -8.92 1.89 -17.26
C ARG A 218 -7.41 1.78 -17.07
N LYS A 219 -6.90 2.05 -15.85
CA LYS A 219 -5.48 1.87 -15.54
C LYS A 219 -5.08 0.40 -15.71
N LEU A 220 -5.86 -0.54 -15.17
CA LEU A 220 -5.57 -1.97 -15.26
C LEU A 220 -5.49 -2.43 -16.72
N ARG A 221 -6.48 -2.07 -17.55
CA ARG A 221 -6.48 -2.37 -18.99
C ARG A 221 -5.27 -1.79 -19.71
N THR A 222 -4.85 -0.58 -19.33
CA THR A 222 -3.66 0.08 -19.88
C THR A 222 -2.39 -0.70 -19.55
N VAL A 223 -2.25 -1.15 -18.29
CA VAL A 223 -1.11 -1.96 -17.86
C VAL A 223 -1.12 -3.34 -18.52
N GLN A 224 -2.28 -3.99 -18.63
CA GLN A 224 -2.45 -5.29 -19.31
C GLN A 224 -2.13 -5.20 -20.80
N ALA A 225 -2.55 -4.11 -21.48
CA ALA A 225 -2.28 -3.89 -22.90
C ALA A 225 -0.78 -3.74 -23.22
N ALA A 226 0.07 -3.41 -22.23
CA ALA A 226 1.51 -3.47 -22.42
C ALA A 226 2.00 -4.91 -22.70
N GLY A 227 1.30 -5.92 -22.18
CA GLY A 227 1.55 -7.34 -22.48
C GLY A 227 2.86 -7.87 -21.89
N LEU A 228 3.20 -7.46 -20.67
CA LEU A 228 4.40 -7.95 -19.99
C LEU A 228 4.31 -9.46 -19.71
N PRO A 229 5.40 -10.23 -19.91
CA PRO A 229 5.44 -11.63 -19.52
C PRO A 229 5.23 -11.88 -18.01
N GLY A 230 4.50 -12.97 -17.72
CA GLY A 230 4.25 -13.59 -16.40
C GLY A 230 5.42 -13.61 -15.42
N ASP A 231 6.52 -14.07 -15.98
CA ASP A 231 7.70 -14.62 -15.34
C ASP A 231 8.93 -13.71 -15.49
N LEU A 232 8.73 -12.50 -16.04
CA LEU A 232 9.81 -11.58 -16.43
C LEU A 232 10.85 -11.35 -15.30
N PHE A 233 10.38 -11.30 -14.05
CA PHE A 233 11.17 -11.00 -12.85
C PHE A 233 11.31 -12.18 -11.87
N ASP A 234 11.00 -13.42 -12.26
CA ASP A 234 10.96 -14.56 -11.32
C ASP A 234 12.29 -14.90 -10.63
N ASP A 235 13.42 -14.58 -11.28
CA ASP A 235 14.78 -14.76 -10.76
C ASP A 235 15.37 -13.48 -10.13
N VAL A 236 14.59 -12.39 -10.06
CA VAL A 236 15.05 -11.12 -9.51
C VAL A 236 14.50 -10.94 -8.10
N ALA A 237 15.37 -10.53 -7.16
CA ALA A 237 14.96 -10.28 -5.79
C ALA A 237 13.85 -9.19 -5.72
N PRO A 238 12.75 -9.40 -4.96
CA PRO A 238 11.63 -8.45 -4.92
C PRO A 238 12.01 -7.02 -4.51
N LYS A 239 13.03 -6.87 -3.64
CA LYS A 239 13.54 -5.56 -3.23
C LYS A 239 14.19 -4.78 -4.39
N VAL A 240 14.82 -5.48 -5.33
CA VAL A 240 15.43 -4.87 -6.53
C VAL A 240 14.33 -4.33 -7.45
N VAL A 241 13.31 -5.15 -7.73
CA VAL A 241 12.15 -4.75 -8.54
C VAL A 241 11.43 -3.56 -7.90
N ALA A 242 11.25 -3.57 -6.57
CA ALA A 242 10.69 -2.45 -5.82
C ALA A 242 11.53 -1.17 -5.95
N GLY A 243 12.87 -1.28 -5.93
CA GLY A 243 13.78 -0.18 -6.17
C GLY A 243 13.65 0.43 -7.57
N TRP A 244 13.60 -0.41 -8.61
CA TRP A 244 13.36 0.03 -9.98
C TRP A 244 11.99 0.69 -10.15
N ARG A 245 10.93 0.11 -9.58
CA ARG A 245 9.59 0.71 -9.56
C ARG A 245 9.59 2.07 -8.86
N ALA A 246 10.26 2.20 -7.71
CA ALA A 246 10.32 3.45 -6.96
C ALA A 246 11.00 4.56 -7.78
N ARG A 247 12.12 4.23 -8.44
CA ARG A 247 12.82 5.13 -9.35
C ARG A 247 11.94 5.54 -10.54
N ALA A 248 11.36 4.56 -11.24
CA ALA A 248 10.49 4.80 -12.39
C ALA A 248 9.24 5.63 -12.03
N SER A 249 8.74 5.52 -10.81
CA SER A 249 7.57 6.26 -10.33
C SER A 249 7.82 7.77 -10.21
N VAL A 250 9.04 8.17 -9.86
CA VAL A 250 9.39 9.59 -9.60
C VAL A 250 9.94 10.29 -10.84
N GLU A 251 10.65 9.56 -11.70
CA GLU A 251 11.25 10.15 -12.91
C GLU A 251 10.19 10.60 -13.94
N SER A 252 10.45 11.74 -14.60
CA SER A 252 9.62 12.24 -15.71
C SER A 252 9.83 11.41 -16.98
N PRO A 253 8.92 11.46 -17.96
CA PRO A 253 9.12 10.80 -19.25
C PRO A 253 10.41 11.22 -19.96
N SER A 254 10.86 12.46 -19.80
CA SER A 254 12.14 12.95 -20.36
C SER A 254 13.35 12.26 -19.72
N HIS A 255 13.44 12.26 -18.39
CA HIS A 255 14.55 11.60 -17.68
C HIS A 255 14.59 10.09 -17.94
N LEU A 256 13.43 9.44 -18.08
CA LEU A 256 13.38 8.03 -18.43
C LEU A 256 14.02 7.74 -19.81
N ARG A 257 13.87 8.66 -20.77
CA ARG A 257 14.46 8.55 -22.12
C ARG A 257 15.97 8.79 -22.16
N GLU A 258 16.51 9.49 -21.16
CA GLU A 258 17.96 9.75 -21.07
C GLU A 258 18.76 8.52 -20.64
N HIS A 259 18.11 7.52 -20.02
CA HIS A 259 18.77 6.27 -19.66
C HIS A 259 19.13 5.44 -20.88
N PRO A 260 20.17 4.59 -20.79
CA PRO A 260 20.38 3.51 -21.74
C PRO A 260 19.12 2.67 -21.91
N GLU A 261 18.80 2.29 -23.16
CA GLU A 261 17.56 1.59 -23.50
C GLU A 261 17.26 0.37 -22.60
N PRO A 262 18.22 -0.52 -22.27
CA PRO A 262 17.94 -1.64 -21.38
C PRO A 262 17.47 -1.24 -19.98
N LEU A 263 18.04 -0.15 -19.44
CA LEU A 263 17.64 0.39 -18.14
C LEU A 263 16.25 1.01 -18.22
N MET A 264 15.99 1.86 -19.23
CA MET A 264 14.67 2.47 -19.45
C MET A 264 13.58 1.40 -19.54
N LEU A 265 13.77 0.37 -20.37
CA LEU A 265 12.81 -0.72 -20.54
C LEU A 265 12.58 -1.49 -19.23
N THR A 266 13.65 -1.77 -18.49
CA THR A 266 13.56 -2.46 -17.19
C THR A 266 12.80 -1.64 -16.16
N LEU A 267 13.06 -0.33 -16.07
CA LEU A 267 12.36 0.58 -15.15
C LEU A 267 10.86 0.64 -15.45
N LEU A 268 10.49 0.78 -16.72
CA LEU A 268 9.09 0.79 -17.15
C LEU A 268 8.41 -0.57 -16.91
N ALA A 269 9.09 -1.67 -17.24
CA ALA A 269 8.57 -3.01 -16.99
C ALA A 269 8.36 -3.27 -15.50
N ALA A 270 9.30 -2.88 -14.63
CA ALA A 270 9.18 -3.02 -13.18
C ALA A 270 8.04 -2.16 -12.61
N LEU A 271 7.86 -0.94 -13.12
CA LEU A 271 6.73 -0.08 -12.79
C LEU A 271 5.41 -0.79 -13.13
N LEU A 272 5.22 -1.21 -14.38
CA LEU A 272 3.99 -1.86 -14.83
C LEU A 272 3.71 -3.18 -14.11
N HIS A 273 4.73 -4.04 -13.95
CA HIS A 273 4.63 -5.32 -13.23
C HIS A 273 4.10 -5.13 -11.81
N THR A 274 4.61 -4.11 -11.11
CA THR A 274 4.18 -3.81 -9.73
C THR A 274 2.81 -3.13 -9.72
N ARG A 275 2.57 -2.18 -10.65
CA ARG A 275 1.30 -1.45 -10.74
C ARG A 275 0.13 -2.36 -11.09
N LEU A 276 0.35 -3.41 -11.88
CA LEU A 276 -0.67 -4.43 -12.14
C LEU A 276 -1.25 -4.99 -10.83
N ARG A 277 -0.38 -5.35 -9.89
CA ARG A 277 -0.77 -5.89 -8.57
C ARG A 277 -1.42 -4.83 -7.68
N GLU A 278 -0.79 -3.65 -7.57
CA GLU A 278 -1.33 -2.54 -6.77
C GLU A 278 -2.73 -2.10 -7.23
N ILE A 279 -2.96 -2.02 -8.54
CA ILE A 279 -4.27 -1.65 -9.11
C ILE A 279 -5.29 -2.78 -8.87
N THR A 280 -4.87 -4.03 -9.00
CA THR A 280 -5.73 -5.19 -8.70
C THR A 280 -6.18 -5.18 -7.24
N ASP A 281 -5.25 -5.00 -6.29
CA ASP A 281 -5.56 -4.89 -4.86
C ASP A 281 -6.50 -3.71 -4.59
N THR A 282 -6.22 -2.55 -5.20
CA THR A 282 -7.08 -1.36 -5.11
C THR A 282 -8.49 -1.63 -5.62
N LEU A 283 -8.64 -2.32 -6.76
CA LEU A 283 -9.95 -2.67 -7.33
C LEU A 283 -10.73 -3.61 -6.41
N VAL A 284 -10.05 -4.56 -5.76
CA VAL A 284 -10.66 -5.44 -4.76
C VAL A 284 -11.14 -4.64 -3.55
N ASP A 285 -10.33 -3.73 -3.02
CA ASP A 285 -10.73 -2.86 -1.91
C ASP A 285 -11.88 -1.93 -2.26
N LEU A 286 -11.87 -1.37 -3.48
CA LEU A 286 -12.96 -0.56 -4.02
C LEU A 286 -14.23 -1.38 -4.18
N LEU A 287 -14.14 -2.64 -4.62
CA LEU A 287 -15.26 -3.56 -4.73
C LEU A 287 -15.87 -3.84 -3.34
N ILE A 288 -15.05 -4.25 -2.37
CA ILE A 288 -15.49 -4.53 -0.99
C ILE A 288 -16.17 -3.30 -0.40
N SER A 289 -15.53 -2.13 -0.53
CA SER A 289 -16.06 -0.87 -0.02
C SER A 289 -17.37 -0.47 -0.71
N THR A 290 -17.50 -0.73 -2.01
CA THR A 290 -18.72 -0.48 -2.78
C THR A 290 -19.86 -1.38 -2.32
N VAL A 291 -19.60 -2.68 -2.14
CA VAL A 291 -20.58 -3.64 -1.62
C VAL A 291 -21.07 -3.22 -0.22
N HIS A 292 -20.17 -2.86 0.69
CA HIS A 292 -20.54 -2.36 2.02
C HIS A 292 -21.36 -1.07 1.96
N ARG A 293 -20.99 -0.11 1.11
CA ARG A 293 -21.73 1.14 0.95
C ARG A 293 -23.13 0.91 0.39
N ILE A 294 -23.28 -0.03 -0.55
CA ILE A 294 -24.59 -0.42 -1.07
C ILE A 294 -25.45 -1.01 0.04
N GLY A 295 -24.92 -1.96 0.82
CA GLY A 295 -25.63 -2.54 1.97
C GLY A 295 -26.07 -1.47 2.98
N ALA A 296 -25.15 -0.59 3.41
CA ALA A 296 -25.48 0.47 4.35
C ALA A 296 -26.51 1.48 3.82
N ARG A 297 -26.49 1.81 2.51
CA ARG A 297 -27.48 2.70 1.90
C ARG A 297 -28.84 2.03 1.79
N ALA A 298 -28.86 0.75 1.43
CA ALA A 298 -30.05 -0.09 1.45
C ALA A 298 -30.69 -0.09 2.85
N ASP A 299 -29.91 -0.40 3.88
CA ASP A 299 -30.39 -0.42 5.27
C ASP A 299 -30.92 0.94 5.73
N ARG A 300 -30.22 2.03 5.41
CA ARG A 300 -30.71 3.39 5.71
C ARG A 300 -32.01 3.72 5.00
N LYS A 301 -32.12 3.42 3.70
CA LYS A 301 -33.34 3.69 2.93
C LYS A 301 -34.51 2.87 3.44
N VAL A 302 -34.28 1.61 3.78
CA VAL A 302 -35.27 0.77 4.44
C VAL A 302 -35.62 1.37 5.80
N THR A 303 -34.65 1.77 6.61
CA THR A 303 -34.90 2.40 7.91
C THR A 303 -35.70 3.70 7.79
N GLU A 304 -35.40 4.56 6.81
CA GLU A 304 -36.15 5.79 6.52
C GLU A 304 -37.57 5.49 6.04
N GLU A 305 -37.75 4.51 5.14
CA GLU A 305 -39.07 4.05 4.70
C GLU A 305 -39.85 3.41 5.86
N LEU A 306 -39.18 2.70 6.76
CA LEU A 306 -39.76 2.12 7.97
C LEU A 306 -40.15 3.20 8.98
N VAL A 307 -39.31 4.19 9.23
CA VAL A 307 -39.62 5.34 10.10
C VAL A 307 -40.81 6.12 9.53
N ASN A 308 -40.84 6.33 8.21
CA ASN A 308 -41.98 6.97 7.54
C ASN A 308 -43.26 6.11 7.63
N ALA A 309 -43.16 4.78 7.49
CA ALA A 309 -44.26 3.83 7.64
C ALA A 309 -44.72 3.64 9.10
N PHE A 310 -43.83 3.90 10.06
CA PHE A 310 -44.08 3.79 11.51
C PHE A 310 -44.42 5.14 12.17
N LYS A 311 -44.90 6.15 11.43
CA LYS A 311 -45.70 7.22 12.04
C LYS A 311 -46.96 6.59 12.66
N ARG A 312 -46.81 6.07 13.89
CA ARG A 312 -47.86 5.38 14.63
C ARG A 312 -48.88 6.41 15.08
N VAL A 313 -50.14 6.22 14.70
CA VAL A 313 -51.23 7.01 15.28
C VAL A 313 -51.43 6.54 16.72
N THR A 314 -51.13 7.39 17.69
CA THR A 314 -51.33 7.12 19.13
C THR A 314 -52.78 7.36 19.54
N GLY A 315 -53.31 6.55 20.47
CA GLY A 315 -54.67 6.74 20.99
C GLY A 315 -55.80 6.19 20.10
N LYS A 316 -55.59 5.05 19.44
CA LYS A 316 -56.53 4.47 18.47
C LYS A 316 -57.89 4.12 19.06
N GLU A 317 -57.92 3.65 20.30
CA GLU A 317 -59.16 3.37 21.03
C GLU A 317 -59.99 4.64 21.21
N ASN A 318 -59.32 5.77 21.54
CA ASN A 318 -59.98 7.07 21.66
C ASN A 318 -60.47 7.59 20.30
N ILE A 319 -59.71 7.36 19.23
CA ILE A 319 -60.13 7.72 17.87
C ILE A 319 -61.36 6.90 17.45
N LEU A 320 -61.36 5.59 17.70
CA LEU A 320 -62.51 4.73 17.43
C LEU A 320 -63.74 5.14 18.23
N PHE A 321 -63.54 5.46 19.51
CA PHE A 321 -64.61 5.97 20.39
C PHE A 321 -65.18 7.29 19.88
N ALA A 322 -64.33 8.26 19.54
CA ALA A 322 -64.75 9.56 19.02
C ALA A 322 -65.51 9.45 17.69
N ILE A 323 -65.08 8.55 16.79
CA ILE A 323 -65.79 8.27 15.53
C ILE A 323 -67.16 7.64 15.82
N ALA A 324 -67.21 6.65 16.72
CA ALA A 324 -68.45 5.95 17.07
C ALA A 324 -69.45 6.90 17.73
N GLU A 325 -69.01 7.71 18.70
CA GLU A 325 -69.82 8.71 19.39
C GLU A 325 -70.37 9.76 18.43
N ALA A 326 -69.52 10.32 17.56
CA ALA A 326 -69.94 11.30 16.57
C ALA A 326 -70.95 10.72 15.56
N SER A 327 -70.72 9.48 15.10
CA SER A 327 -71.59 8.80 14.13
C SER A 327 -72.95 8.42 14.74
N LEU A 328 -73.00 8.10 16.04
CA LEU A 328 -74.25 7.81 16.75
C LEU A 328 -75.02 9.07 17.12
N GLY A 329 -74.33 10.18 17.41
CA GLY A 329 -74.96 11.45 17.77
C GLY A 329 -75.64 12.17 16.60
N ARG A 330 -75.14 11.99 15.37
CA ARG A 330 -75.69 12.60 14.14
C ARG A 330 -75.58 11.62 12.95
N PRO A 331 -76.47 10.63 12.85
CA PRO A 331 -76.34 9.53 11.90
C PRO A 331 -76.61 9.92 10.44
N ASP A 332 -77.48 10.92 10.20
CA ASP A 332 -77.92 11.31 8.86
C ASP A 332 -77.04 12.41 8.21
N ASP A 333 -76.11 12.99 8.99
CA ASP A 333 -75.23 14.06 8.53
C ASP A 333 -74.01 13.53 7.76
N ALA A 334 -73.47 14.34 6.86
CA ALA A 334 -72.33 13.94 6.04
C ALA A 334 -71.05 13.68 6.89
N VAL A 335 -70.31 12.61 6.55
CA VAL A 335 -69.04 12.20 7.19
C VAL A 335 -68.03 13.35 7.33
N ARG A 336 -67.96 14.25 6.34
CA ARG A 336 -67.08 15.43 6.38
C ARG A 336 -67.44 16.43 7.48
N GLN A 337 -68.70 16.49 7.87
CA GLN A 337 -69.22 17.42 8.87
C GLN A 337 -69.23 16.81 10.28
N VAL A 338 -69.25 15.48 10.39
CA VAL A 338 -69.39 14.76 11.67
C VAL A 338 -68.12 14.01 12.06
N VAL A 339 -67.61 13.14 11.19
CA VAL A 339 -66.53 12.20 11.54
C VAL A 339 -65.16 12.84 11.46
N PHE A 340 -64.91 13.68 10.44
CA PHE A 340 -63.60 14.33 10.31
C PHE A 340 -63.32 15.33 11.43
N PRO A 341 -64.26 16.21 11.84
CA PRO A 341 -64.01 17.14 12.94
C PRO A 341 -63.91 16.48 14.31
N ALA A 342 -64.50 15.29 14.49
CA ALA A 342 -64.48 14.56 15.76
C ALA A 342 -63.12 13.93 16.11
N VAL A 343 -62.24 13.75 15.12
CA VAL A 343 -60.91 13.16 15.32
C VAL A 343 -59.85 14.25 15.45
N SER A 344 -59.01 14.17 16.49
CA SER A 344 -57.86 15.06 16.65
C SER A 344 -56.91 14.97 15.46
N GLY A 345 -56.71 16.10 14.74
CA GLY A 345 -55.95 16.15 13.48
C GLY A 345 -56.78 15.82 12.22
N GLY A 346 -58.07 15.59 12.38
CA GLY A 346 -59.04 15.58 11.29
C GLY A 346 -58.94 14.40 10.33
N GLU A 347 -59.32 14.65 9.07
CA GLU A 347 -59.22 13.69 7.97
C GLU A 347 -57.77 13.19 7.78
N GLN A 348 -56.77 14.01 8.10
CA GLN A 348 -55.36 13.65 7.96
C GLN A 348 -54.97 12.50 8.88
N THR A 349 -55.40 12.53 10.15
CA THR A 349 -55.17 11.43 11.11
C THR A 349 -55.84 10.12 10.67
N LEU A 350 -57.03 10.21 10.06
CA LEU A 350 -57.73 9.03 9.51
C LEU A 350 -57.02 8.47 8.27
N ARG A 351 -56.50 9.33 7.38
CA ARG A 351 -55.67 8.91 6.25
C ARG A 351 -54.37 8.25 6.73
N GLU A 352 -53.74 8.79 7.76
CA GLU A 352 -52.55 8.21 8.38
C GLU A 352 -52.85 6.85 9.05
N LEU A 353 -54.02 6.69 9.68
CA LEU A 353 -54.47 5.42 10.25
C LEU A 353 -54.71 4.34 9.17
N VAL A 354 -55.36 4.72 8.07
CA VAL A 354 -55.55 3.83 6.91
C VAL A 354 -54.21 3.47 6.25
N HIS A 355 -53.30 4.44 6.15
CA HIS A 355 -51.94 4.20 5.66
C HIS A 355 -51.18 3.23 6.57
N GLU A 356 -51.25 3.41 7.90
CA GLU A 356 -50.63 2.51 8.88
C GLU A 356 -51.15 1.07 8.73
N TYR A 357 -52.46 0.87 8.54
CA TYR A 357 -53.04 -0.47 8.36
C TYR A 357 -52.62 -1.12 7.05
N LYS A 358 -52.68 -0.39 5.92
CA LYS A 358 -52.28 -0.89 4.60
C LYS A 358 -50.79 -1.26 4.53
N THR A 359 -49.97 -0.64 5.36
CA THR A 359 -48.51 -0.85 5.37
C THR A 359 -48.06 -2.03 6.26
N LYS A 360 -48.97 -2.65 7.03
CA LYS A 360 -48.66 -3.80 7.92
C LYS A 360 -48.86 -5.22 7.31
N GLY A 361 -49.22 -5.35 6.02
CA GLY A 361 -49.49 -6.65 5.35
C GLY A 361 -48.35 -7.26 4.51
N PRO A 362 -48.54 -8.41 3.84
CA PRO A 362 -47.53 -9.10 2.99
C PRO A 362 -46.92 -8.23 1.87
N VAL A 363 -47.62 -7.16 1.48
CA VAL A 363 -47.16 -6.14 0.53
C VAL A 363 -45.90 -5.43 1.03
N TYR A 364 -45.73 -5.27 2.34
CA TYR A 364 -44.59 -4.66 3.03
C TYR A 364 -43.23 -5.28 2.67
N ARG A 365 -43.12 -6.62 2.74
CA ARG A 365 -41.87 -7.33 2.39
C ARG A 365 -41.53 -7.13 0.91
N ARG A 366 -42.54 -7.09 0.05
CA ARG A 366 -42.40 -6.91 -1.40
C ARG A 366 -41.94 -5.49 -1.76
N THR A 367 -42.44 -4.47 -1.05
CA THR A 367 -42.03 -3.07 -1.25
C THR A 367 -40.58 -2.86 -0.85
N VAL A 368 -40.16 -3.32 0.34
CA VAL A 368 -38.76 -3.26 0.80
C VAL A 368 -37.82 -3.98 -0.18
N GLN A 369 -38.19 -5.17 -0.63
CA GLN A 369 -37.46 -5.95 -1.64
C GLN A 369 -37.37 -5.24 -3.01
N THR A 370 -38.43 -4.54 -3.41
CA THR A 370 -38.46 -3.76 -4.66
C THR A 370 -37.62 -2.49 -4.56
N THR A 371 -37.62 -1.82 -3.40
CA THR A 371 -36.77 -0.65 -3.11
C THR A 371 -35.28 -1.03 -3.08
N LEU A 372 -34.93 -2.20 -2.52
CA LEU A 372 -33.59 -2.78 -2.59
C LEU A 372 -33.16 -3.01 -4.04
N LYS A 373 -34.02 -3.65 -4.84
CA LYS A 373 -33.82 -3.87 -6.28
C LYS A 373 -33.65 -2.55 -7.07
N ALA A 374 -34.43 -1.52 -6.74
CA ALA A 374 -34.36 -0.20 -7.38
C ALA A 374 -33.08 0.57 -7.02
N SER A 375 -32.52 0.34 -5.83
CA SER A 375 -31.27 0.97 -5.39
C SER A 375 -30.03 0.37 -6.07
N TYR A 376 -30.18 -0.81 -6.66
CA TYR A 376 -29.11 -1.56 -7.33
C TYR A 376 -28.97 -1.25 -8.84
N THR A 377 -29.97 -0.65 -9.50
CA THR A 377 -30.31 -1.17 -10.83
C THR A 377 -29.64 -0.60 -12.08
N ASN A 378 -28.84 0.46 -12.07
CA ASN A 378 -28.15 0.87 -13.31
C ASN A 378 -26.70 1.36 -13.10
N HIS A 379 -26.48 2.25 -12.14
CA HIS A 379 -25.18 2.89 -11.94
C HIS A 379 -24.10 1.87 -11.54
N TYR A 380 -24.27 1.15 -10.42
CA TYR A 380 -23.26 0.19 -9.93
C TYR A 380 -23.12 -1.05 -10.81
N ARG A 381 -24.19 -1.46 -11.50
CA ARG A 381 -24.18 -2.61 -12.40
C ARG A 381 -23.15 -2.45 -13.52
N ARG A 382 -23.02 -1.25 -14.08
CA ARG A 382 -22.03 -0.96 -15.13
C ARG A 382 -20.62 -1.24 -14.63
N GLY A 383 -20.26 -0.72 -13.45
CA GLY A 383 -18.94 -0.95 -12.87
C GLY A 383 -18.65 -2.40 -12.51
N LEU A 384 -19.65 -3.10 -11.95
CA LEU A 384 -19.47 -4.51 -11.58
C LEU A 384 -19.25 -5.39 -12.82
N ILE A 385 -19.95 -5.15 -13.93
CA ILE A 385 -19.73 -5.89 -15.18
C ILE A 385 -18.32 -5.62 -15.73
N GLU A 386 -17.92 -4.35 -15.82
CA GLU A 386 -16.58 -3.98 -16.30
C GLU A 386 -15.48 -4.58 -15.41
N LEU A 387 -15.72 -4.69 -14.10
CA LEU A 387 -14.81 -5.30 -13.14
C LEU A 387 -14.70 -6.82 -13.33
N LEU A 388 -15.81 -7.51 -13.62
CA LEU A 388 -15.81 -8.95 -13.94
C LEU A 388 -15.07 -9.25 -15.26
N GLU A 389 -15.00 -8.30 -16.19
CA GLU A 389 -14.28 -8.47 -17.45
C GLU A 389 -12.76 -8.34 -17.30
N VAL A 390 -12.27 -7.61 -16.28
CA VAL A 390 -10.84 -7.35 -16.10
C VAL A 390 -10.19 -8.14 -14.96
N LEU A 391 -10.99 -8.65 -14.02
CA LEU A 391 -10.51 -9.48 -12.91
C LEU A 391 -10.89 -10.94 -13.11
N GLU A 392 -9.92 -11.81 -12.88
CA GLU A 392 -10.16 -13.25 -12.84
C GLU A 392 -10.41 -13.71 -11.40
N PHE A 393 -11.56 -14.36 -11.18
CA PHE A 393 -11.96 -14.89 -9.88
C PHE A 393 -11.67 -16.38 -9.82
N ARG A 394 -10.84 -16.81 -8.87
CA ARG A 394 -10.51 -18.21 -8.63
C ARG A 394 -10.80 -18.59 -7.20
N SER A 395 -11.19 -19.85 -6.97
CA SER A 395 -11.38 -20.40 -5.63
C SER A 395 -11.02 -21.88 -5.63
N ASN A 396 -10.27 -22.30 -4.63
CA ASN A 396 -10.01 -23.71 -4.35
C ASN A 396 -11.08 -24.33 -3.43
N ASN A 397 -12.07 -23.54 -2.97
CA ASN A 397 -13.14 -24.02 -2.11
C ASN A 397 -14.32 -24.51 -2.95
N ALA A 398 -14.51 -25.82 -3.01
CA ALA A 398 -15.62 -26.46 -3.72
C ALA A 398 -16.99 -25.92 -3.29
N THR A 399 -17.15 -25.49 -2.03
CA THR A 399 -18.40 -24.91 -1.50
C THR A 399 -18.78 -23.60 -2.19
N HIS A 400 -17.80 -22.82 -2.65
CA HIS A 400 -18.03 -21.52 -3.30
C HIS A 400 -17.98 -21.61 -4.82
N ARG A 401 -17.75 -22.80 -5.40
CA ARG A 401 -17.77 -23.01 -6.86
C ARG A 401 -19.06 -22.51 -7.53
N PRO A 402 -20.27 -22.73 -6.97
CA PRO A 402 -21.50 -22.20 -7.56
C PRO A 402 -21.55 -20.68 -7.69
N VAL A 403 -20.79 -19.95 -6.85
CA VAL A 403 -20.69 -18.48 -6.96
C VAL A 403 -19.84 -18.09 -8.17
N LEU A 404 -18.72 -18.78 -8.41
CA LEU A 404 -17.90 -18.55 -9.60
C LEU A 404 -18.67 -18.88 -10.88
N ASP A 405 -19.36 -20.02 -10.91
CA ASP A 405 -20.20 -20.42 -12.05
C ASP A 405 -21.31 -19.37 -12.31
N ALA A 406 -21.84 -18.72 -11.25
CA ALA A 406 -22.82 -17.65 -11.37
C ALA A 406 -22.21 -16.37 -11.93
N LEU A 407 -20.98 -16.01 -11.55
CA LEU A 407 -20.25 -14.88 -12.14
C LEU A 407 -19.99 -15.12 -13.63
N GLU A 408 -19.58 -16.32 -14.03
CA GLU A 408 -19.41 -16.71 -15.43
C GLU A 408 -20.71 -16.58 -16.23
N LEU A 409 -21.84 -17.06 -15.66
CA LEU A 409 -23.16 -16.88 -16.26
C LEU A 409 -23.53 -15.39 -16.41
N ILE A 410 -23.29 -14.58 -15.39
CA ILE A 410 -23.56 -13.13 -15.44
C ILE A 410 -22.72 -12.46 -16.53
N GLY A 411 -21.43 -12.83 -16.64
CA GLY A 411 -20.52 -12.36 -17.68
C GLY A 411 -21.01 -12.70 -19.09
N ARG A 412 -21.34 -13.98 -19.36
CA ARG A 412 -21.87 -14.44 -20.66
C ARG A 412 -23.07 -13.65 -21.14
N TYR A 413 -23.96 -13.26 -20.22
CA TYR A 413 -25.18 -12.54 -20.54
C TYR A 413 -25.10 -11.04 -20.22
N ALA A 414 -23.92 -10.46 -19.95
CA ALA A 414 -23.78 -9.07 -19.52
C ALA A 414 -24.31 -8.05 -20.55
N GLY A 415 -24.00 -8.25 -21.83
CA GLY A 415 -24.42 -7.37 -22.93
C GLY A 415 -25.83 -7.64 -23.49
N VAL A 416 -26.43 -8.80 -23.18
CA VAL A 416 -27.70 -9.22 -23.81
C VAL A 416 -28.90 -8.58 -23.12
N ARG A 417 -29.89 -8.08 -23.87
CA ARG A 417 -31.14 -7.53 -23.30
C ARG A 417 -32.18 -8.63 -23.09
N LEU A 418 -32.05 -9.37 -21.98
CA LEU A 418 -33.02 -10.40 -21.56
C LEU A 418 -33.68 -10.06 -20.23
N THR A 419 -34.97 -10.40 -20.12
CA THR A 419 -35.73 -10.37 -18.84
C THR A 419 -35.48 -11.65 -18.03
N TYR A 420 -35.39 -12.79 -18.72
CA TYR A 420 -35.15 -14.12 -18.14
C TYR A 420 -33.98 -14.80 -18.85
N TYR A 421 -33.26 -15.67 -18.15
CA TYR A 421 -32.31 -16.56 -18.83
C TYR A 421 -33.04 -17.49 -19.82
N PRO A 422 -32.37 -17.93 -20.90
CA PRO A 422 -32.95 -18.86 -21.87
C PRO A 422 -33.42 -20.17 -21.23
N ALA A 423 -34.44 -20.82 -21.83
CA ALA A 423 -34.87 -22.15 -21.39
C ALA A 423 -33.74 -23.16 -21.65
N GLY A 424 -33.39 -23.97 -20.65
CA GLY A 424 -32.29 -24.95 -20.73
C GLY A 424 -30.93 -24.43 -20.23
N GLU A 425 -30.80 -23.13 -19.93
CA GLU A 425 -29.59 -22.60 -19.30
C GLU A 425 -29.51 -23.09 -17.84
N THR A 426 -28.33 -23.57 -17.44
CA THR A 426 -28.10 -24.01 -16.05
C THR A 426 -27.76 -22.78 -15.20
N VAL A 427 -28.65 -22.44 -14.27
CA VAL A 427 -28.42 -21.36 -13.30
C VAL A 427 -27.91 -21.96 -11.99
N PRO A 428 -26.68 -21.63 -11.56
CA PRO A 428 -26.14 -22.12 -10.30
C PRO A 428 -26.99 -21.68 -9.11
N THR A 429 -27.29 -22.61 -8.21
CA THR A 429 -28.01 -22.32 -6.97
C THR A 429 -27.05 -22.27 -5.79
N HIS A 430 -27.08 -21.19 -5.03
CA HIS A 430 -26.28 -21.01 -3.81
C HIS A 430 -27.17 -20.60 -2.64
N LYS A 431 -26.82 -21.00 -1.40
CA LYS A 431 -27.62 -20.70 -0.19
C LYS A 431 -27.93 -19.21 -0.03
N GLY A 432 -27.00 -18.34 -0.43
CA GLY A 432 -27.17 -16.88 -0.40
C GLY A 432 -28.22 -16.32 -1.37
N VAL A 433 -28.73 -17.12 -2.31
CA VAL A 433 -29.74 -16.74 -3.32
C VAL A 433 -31.11 -17.39 -3.01
N LEU A 434 -31.17 -18.21 -1.96
CA LEU A 434 -32.36 -18.93 -1.51
C LEU A 434 -32.96 -18.26 -0.26
N GLY A 435 -34.20 -18.61 0.08
CA GLY A 435 -34.93 -17.99 1.20
C GLY A 435 -35.66 -16.72 0.77
N ASP A 436 -35.42 -15.60 1.45
CA ASP A 436 -36.14 -14.34 1.24
C ASP A 436 -35.98 -13.75 -0.17
N TRP A 437 -34.95 -14.16 -0.91
CA TRP A 437 -34.63 -13.71 -2.27
C TRP A 437 -35.27 -14.56 -3.38
N THR A 438 -35.81 -15.74 -3.04
CA THR A 438 -36.44 -16.66 -3.99
C THR A 438 -37.51 -16.00 -4.88
N PRO A 439 -38.40 -15.13 -4.36
CA PRO A 439 -39.43 -14.47 -5.18
C PRO A 439 -38.88 -13.42 -6.16
N LEU A 440 -37.63 -12.99 -5.98
CA LEU A 440 -36.95 -12.03 -6.84
C LEU A 440 -36.12 -12.74 -7.92
N VAL A 441 -35.59 -13.92 -7.60
CA VAL A 441 -34.77 -14.76 -8.48
C VAL A 441 -35.64 -15.58 -9.44
N PHE A 442 -36.77 -16.10 -8.97
CA PHE A 442 -37.66 -16.98 -9.74
C PHE A 442 -39.00 -16.30 -9.97
N ALA A 443 -39.45 -16.31 -11.23
CA ALA A 443 -40.79 -15.88 -11.62
C ALA A 443 -41.53 -17.05 -12.24
N ASP A 444 -42.73 -17.33 -11.75
CA ASP A 444 -43.61 -18.32 -12.35
C ASP A 444 -44.30 -17.68 -13.57
N THR A 445 -44.07 -18.25 -14.74
CA THR A 445 -44.66 -17.81 -16.01
C THR A 445 -45.62 -18.88 -16.53
N THR A 446 -46.45 -18.54 -17.52
CA THR A 446 -47.36 -19.50 -18.18
C THR A 446 -46.62 -20.69 -18.82
N ALA A 447 -45.33 -20.54 -19.13
CA ALA A 447 -44.45 -21.59 -19.66
C ALA A 447 -43.61 -22.31 -18.59
N GLY A 448 -43.94 -22.13 -17.30
CA GLY A 448 -43.22 -22.69 -16.15
C GLY A 448 -42.37 -21.67 -15.38
N ARG A 449 -41.64 -22.15 -14.36
CA ARG A 449 -40.77 -21.32 -13.53
C ARG A 449 -39.52 -20.88 -14.29
N ARG A 450 -39.25 -19.58 -14.33
CA ARG A 450 -38.14 -18.95 -15.05
C ARG A 450 -37.23 -18.19 -14.08
N VAL A 451 -35.92 -18.16 -14.36
CA VAL A 451 -34.97 -17.35 -13.59
C VAL A 451 -34.91 -15.93 -14.16
N VAL A 452 -35.19 -14.94 -13.31
CA VAL A 452 -35.10 -13.52 -13.62
C VAL A 452 -33.62 -13.15 -13.70
N ARG A 453 -33.15 -12.65 -14.86
CA ARG A 453 -31.77 -12.18 -15.02
C ARG A 453 -31.42 -11.06 -14.02
N GLY A 454 -32.43 -10.27 -13.65
CA GLY A 454 -32.33 -9.24 -12.63
C GLY A 454 -32.37 -9.72 -11.18
N GLY A 455 -32.61 -11.01 -10.91
CA GLY A 455 -32.84 -11.56 -9.58
C GLY A 455 -31.67 -12.34 -8.98
N VAL A 456 -30.71 -12.81 -9.79
CA VAL A 456 -29.47 -13.49 -9.32
C VAL A 456 -28.48 -12.49 -8.68
N ARG A 457 -28.96 -11.37 -8.13
CA ARG A 457 -28.18 -10.18 -7.80
C ARG A 457 -27.87 -9.99 -6.31
N ASP A 458 -28.54 -10.73 -5.43
CA ASP A 458 -28.53 -10.43 -3.99
C ASP A 458 -27.73 -11.45 -3.19
N LEU A 459 -26.41 -11.51 -3.45
CA LEU A 459 -25.45 -12.14 -2.53
C LEU A 459 -25.09 -11.12 -1.43
N HIS A 460 -25.93 -11.01 -0.40
CA HIS A 460 -25.46 -10.48 0.88
C HIS A 460 -24.83 -11.64 1.66
N LEU A 461 -23.55 -11.51 2.02
CA LEU A 461 -22.83 -12.48 2.84
C LEU A 461 -22.86 -12.03 4.31
N PRO A 462 -23.82 -12.47 5.16
CA PRO A 462 -23.60 -12.45 6.59
C PRO A 462 -22.65 -13.61 6.92
N GLY A 463 -21.36 -13.31 7.09
CA GLY A 463 -20.43 -14.21 7.79
C GLY A 463 -19.38 -14.97 6.96
N ALA A 464 -19.05 -14.56 5.73
CA ALA A 464 -17.86 -15.10 5.06
C ALA A 464 -16.60 -14.30 5.41
N THR A 465 -16.11 -14.47 6.64
CA THR A 465 -14.68 -14.25 6.95
C THR A 465 -13.91 -15.50 6.53
N GLY A 466 -13.74 -15.69 5.23
CA GLY A 466 -12.90 -16.73 4.63
C GLY A 466 -12.10 -16.13 3.46
N PRO A 467 -10.83 -16.51 3.26
CA PRO A 467 -9.98 -15.85 2.28
C PRO A 467 -10.43 -16.22 0.86
N VAL A 468 -10.95 -15.25 0.12
CA VAL A 468 -11.08 -15.32 -1.34
C VAL A 468 -9.85 -14.63 -1.92
N ALA A 469 -9.03 -15.38 -2.65
CA ALA A 469 -7.83 -14.85 -3.31
C ALA A 469 -8.17 -14.41 -4.73
N VAL A 470 -7.79 -13.18 -5.09
CA VAL A 470 -7.88 -12.64 -6.45
C VAL A 470 -6.48 -12.71 -7.07
N GLN A 471 -6.36 -13.27 -8.26
CA GLN A 471 -5.08 -13.45 -8.93
C GLN A 471 -4.91 -12.37 -10.00
N GLY A 472 -3.86 -11.56 -9.87
CA GLY A 472 -3.31 -10.79 -10.99
C GLY A 472 -2.47 -11.71 -11.88
N ASP A 473 -2.38 -11.37 -13.16
CA ASP A 473 -1.92 -12.20 -14.30
C ASP A 473 -0.45 -12.72 -14.28
N LEU A 474 0.16 -12.83 -13.10
CA LEU A 474 1.55 -13.23 -12.91
C LEU A 474 1.64 -14.21 -11.72
N GLY A 475 1.25 -15.47 -11.95
CA GLY A 475 1.84 -16.67 -11.35
C GLY A 475 2.04 -16.84 -9.83
N ARG A 476 1.64 -15.94 -8.94
CA ARG A 476 1.77 -16.13 -7.48
C ARG A 476 0.56 -15.68 -6.69
N TRP A 477 0.21 -16.54 -5.73
CA TRP A 477 -0.81 -16.36 -4.72
C TRP A 477 -0.42 -15.22 -3.78
N CYS A 478 -1.26 -14.18 -3.65
CA CYS A 478 -1.23 -13.32 -2.49
C CYS A 478 -1.76 -14.14 -1.28
N GLY A 479 -0.85 -14.67 -0.48
CA GLY A 479 -1.18 -15.32 0.79
C GLY A 479 -1.62 -14.29 1.85
N PRO A 480 -2.42 -14.68 2.85
CA PRO A 480 -2.87 -13.78 3.89
C PRO A 480 -1.69 -13.32 4.77
N VAL A 481 -1.63 -12.03 5.05
CA VAL A 481 -0.78 -11.45 6.10
C VAL A 481 -1.19 -12.06 7.43
N ALA A 482 -0.33 -12.91 7.99
CA ALA A 482 -0.52 -13.50 9.30
C ALA A 482 -0.44 -12.41 10.38
N GLN A 483 -1.55 -12.09 11.03
CA GLN A 483 -1.53 -11.39 12.31
C GLN A 483 -0.95 -12.33 13.39
N PRO A 484 -0.08 -11.83 14.29
CA PRO A 484 0.48 -12.64 15.36
C PRO A 484 -0.64 -13.12 16.29
N ARG A 485 -0.78 -14.45 16.41
CA ARG A 485 -1.71 -15.12 17.31
C ARG A 485 -1.41 -14.71 18.76
N ARG A 486 -2.35 -14.05 19.42
CA ARG A 486 -2.38 -13.97 20.90
C ARG A 486 -2.65 -15.38 21.44
N GLY A 487 -1.69 -15.92 22.19
CA GLY A 487 -1.84 -17.20 22.90
C GLY A 487 -2.84 -17.12 24.06
N PRO A 488 -3.34 -18.27 24.56
CA PRO A 488 -4.33 -18.34 25.63
C PRO A 488 -3.71 -18.00 27.00
N PRO A 489 -4.52 -17.58 28.00
CA PRO A 489 -4.00 -17.14 29.29
C PRO A 489 -3.53 -18.35 30.13
N GLY A 490 -2.21 -18.49 30.26
CA GLY A 490 -1.57 -19.41 31.19
C GLY A 490 -1.67 -18.89 32.62
N ARG A 491 -2.19 -19.73 33.51
CA ARG A 491 -2.16 -19.55 34.97
C ARG A 491 -0.71 -19.50 35.45
N LEU A 492 -0.31 -18.43 36.13
CA LEU A 492 0.93 -18.41 36.92
C LEU A 492 0.65 -17.90 38.34
N ARG A 493 1.18 -18.68 39.27
CA ARG A 493 1.12 -18.57 40.72
C ARG A 493 1.81 -17.27 41.19
N GLY A 494 1.21 -16.60 42.18
CA GLY A 494 1.83 -15.46 42.86
C GLY A 494 2.93 -15.85 43.87
N PRO A 495 3.68 -14.87 44.38
CA PRO A 495 4.03 -14.82 45.80
C PRO A 495 3.91 -13.36 46.35
N PRO A 496 4.27 -13.03 47.61
CA PRO A 496 3.28 -12.75 48.66
C PRO A 496 3.23 -11.29 49.12
N ARG A 497 2.20 -11.05 49.95
CA ARG A 497 1.78 -9.83 50.64
C ARG A 497 2.92 -9.05 51.33
N ARG A 498 2.89 -7.72 51.18
CA ARG A 498 3.34 -6.77 52.20
C ARG A 498 2.24 -5.76 52.51
N ALA A 499 2.02 -5.58 53.80
CA ALA A 499 0.94 -4.82 54.41
C ALA A 499 1.29 -3.32 54.53
N LEU A 500 0.23 -2.52 54.68
CA LEU A 500 0.01 -1.47 55.69
C LEU A 500 -0.48 -0.12 55.17
N ARG A 501 -1.55 0.32 55.85
CA ARG A 501 -1.98 1.69 56.20
C ARG A 501 -2.89 2.45 55.21
N ARG A 502 -4.19 2.40 55.54
CA ARG A 502 -5.06 3.59 55.58
C ARG A 502 -4.74 4.44 56.82
N PRO A 503 -5.01 5.75 56.77
CA PRO A 503 -6.17 6.34 57.46
C PRO A 503 -6.85 7.41 56.57
N ALA A 504 -7.97 8.08 56.87
CA ALA A 504 -9.09 7.96 57.79
C ALA A 504 -10.17 8.94 57.27
N GLN A 505 -11.38 8.76 57.80
CA GLN A 505 -12.61 9.52 57.53
C GLN A 505 -12.61 10.93 58.17
N ALA A 506 -13.43 11.85 57.66
CA ALA A 506 -14.36 12.73 58.40
C ALA A 506 -15.19 13.55 57.38
N VAL A 507 -16.53 13.42 57.29
CA VAL A 507 -17.60 14.11 58.07
C VAL A 507 -17.60 15.63 57.79
N GLY A 508 -18.67 16.36 57.49
CA GLY A 508 -20.14 16.21 57.41
C GLY A 508 -20.70 17.60 57.02
N SER A 509 -21.70 17.69 56.13
CA SER A 509 -23.10 18.09 56.42
C SER A 509 -23.37 19.57 56.80
N ASP A 510 -24.07 20.30 55.91
CA ASP A 510 -25.33 21.08 56.11
C ASP A 510 -25.43 22.23 55.07
N ARG A 511 -26.45 22.29 54.18
CA ARG A 511 -27.83 22.84 54.35
C ARG A 511 -27.80 24.28 54.92
N VAL A 512 -28.42 25.34 54.37
CA VAL A 512 -29.70 25.49 53.67
C VAL A 512 -29.94 26.97 53.23
N HIS A 513 -30.74 27.19 52.16
CA HIS A 513 -31.63 28.34 51.82
C HIS A 513 -31.16 29.79 51.51
N ARG A 514 -31.51 30.27 50.29
CA ARG A 514 -32.57 31.25 49.90
C ARG A 514 -32.11 32.14 48.71
N GLY A 515 -32.96 32.30 47.67
CA GLY A 515 -32.74 33.19 46.49
C GLY A 515 -32.99 34.68 46.80
N PRO A 516 -33.40 35.57 45.85
CA PRO A 516 -33.64 35.39 44.40
C PRO A 516 -33.16 36.56 43.46
N ALA A 517 -33.38 36.38 42.15
CA ALA A 517 -33.82 37.34 41.10
C ALA A 517 -33.08 38.66 40.74
N ARG A 518 -32.83 38.79 39.41
CA ARG A 518 -32.83 39.97 38.49
C ARG A 518 -31.76 41.06 38.77
N THR A 519 -31.14 41.76 37.81
CA THR A 519 -31.73 42.59 36.74
C THR A 519 -30.58 43.17 35.86
N VAL A 520 -30.74 43.13 34.53
CA VAL A 520 -30.47 44.19 33.51
C VAL A 520 -29.11 44.91 33.45
N ALA A 521 -28.54 44.97 32.23
CA ALA A 521 -28.31 46.21 31.43
C ALA A 521 -27.29 45.90 30.30
N HIS A 522 -27.72 45.93 29.03
CA HIS A 522 -27.57 47.06 28.09
C HIS A 522 -26.10 47.35 27.70
N ARG A 523 -25.71 47.45 26.43
CA ARG A 523 -26.24 48.30 25.35
C ARG A 523 -25.47 47.95 24.05
N THR A 524 -26.15 47.65 22.93
CA THR A 524 -26.33 48.52 21.72
C THR A 524 -25.03 48.88 20.96
N ARG A 525 -24.93 48.92 19.62
CA ARG A 525 -25.91 49.15 18.53
C ARG A 525 -25.18 48.90 17.18
N ARG A 526 -25.83 48.21 16.22
CA ARG A 526 -26.38 48.72 14.92
C ARG A 526 -25.34 49.02 13.80
N SER A 527 -25.35 48.27 12.68
CA SER A 527 -26.16 48.45 11.43
C SER A 527 -25.59 49.57 10.52
N GLY A 528 -25.47 49.49 9.20
CA GLY A 528 -25.90 48.54 8.16
C GLY A 528 -25.85 49.25 6.78
N ARG A 529 -26.30 48.54 5.72
CA ARG A 529 -26.64 48.98 4.33
C ARG A 529 -25.51 49.06 3.27
N GLY A 530 -25.69 48.30 2.16
CA GLY A 530 -25.09 48.52 0.82
C GLY A 530 -25.94 49.47 -0.04
N PRO A 531 -26.13 49.32 -1.38
CA PRO A 531 -25.35 48.74 -2.51
C PRO A 531 -25.10 49.78 -3.66
N ALA A 532 -24.46 49.43 -4.80
CA ALA A 532 -24.73 49.94 -6.19
C ALA A 532 -23.61 49.67 -7.23
N GLU A 533 -24.01 49.74 -8.52
CA GLU A 533 -23.43 49.37 -9.82
C GLU A 533 -22.38 50.36 -10.44
N ALA A 534 -21.65 49.97 -11.51
CA ALA A 534 -21.53 50.67 -12.82
C ALA A 534 -20.34 50.22 -13.73
N TRP A 535 -20.52 50.43 -15.04
CA TRP A 535 -19.73 50.05 -16.24
C TRP A 535 -18.68 51.10 -16.72
N VAL A 536 -17.87 50.78 -17.77
CA VAL A 536 -17.31 51.59 -18.93
C VAL A 536 -15.94 50.98 -19.38
N VAL A 537 -15.67 50.42 -20.58
CA VAL A 537 -15.51 50.87 -22.01
C VAL A 537 -14.33 51.81 -22.31
N GLY A 538 -13.43 51.42 -23.25
CA GLY A 538 -12.54 52.32 -23.99
C GLY A 538 -11.32 51.68 -24.70
N ASP A 539 -11.34 51.65 -26.03
CA ASP A 539 -10.22 51.46 -27.00
C ASP A 539 -10.02 52.85 -27.71
N PRO A 540 -8.87 53.26 -28.33
CA PRO A 540 -8.42 52.72 -29.64
C PRO A 540 -6.90 52.84 -30.04
N ARG A 541 -6.59 52.15 -31.16
CA ARG A 541 -5.43 52.13 -32.15
C ARG A 541 -4.81 53.50 -32.57
N PRO A 542 -3.73 53.66 -33.43
CA PRO A 542 -3.35 52.85 -34.64
C PRO A 542 -1.87 52.85 -35.19
N GLY A 543 -1.65 52.14 -36.33
CA GLY A 543 -0.53 52.34 -37.30
C GLY A 543 -0.18 51.08 -38.15
N GLN A 544 -0.73 50.90 -39.36
CA GLN A 544 -0.08 51.02 -40.71
C GLN A 544 0.95 49.92 -41.06
N ALA A 545 1.10 49.37 -42.27
CA ALA A 545 0.39 49.42 -43.56
C ALA A 545 1.06 48.42 -44.56
N GLY A 546 0.26 47.84 -45.47
CA GLY A 546 0.64 47.38 -46.82
C GLY A 546 1.38 46.04 -46.96
N ARG A 547 1.34 45.33 -48.09
CA ARG A 547 0.53 45.30 -49.32
C ARG A 547 0.92 43.98 -50.02
N ASP A 548 -0.01 43.40 -50.77
CA ASP A 548 0.15 42.58 -52.00
C ASP A 548 1.31 41.56 -52.11
N GLN A 549 0.98 40.29 -52.41
CA GLN A 549 0.90 39.80 -53.80
C GLN A 549 0.94 38.24 -53.88
N ALA A 550 0.16 37.76 -54.85
CA ALA A 550 -0.15 36.41 -55.24
C ALA A 550 1.03 35.49 -55.68
N ASP A 551 0.71 34.19 -55.63
CA ASP A 551 0.96 33.17 -56.66
C ASP A 551 2.39 32.63 -56.92
N ARG A 552 2.60 31.33 -56.65
CA ARG A 552 2.97 30.25 -57.62
C ARG A 552 3.71 29.06 -56.97
N LEU A 553 3.07 27.90 -57.02
CA LEU A 553 3.53 26.69 -57.73
C LEU A 553 5.05 26.38 -57.76
N ARG A 554 5.50 25.30 -57.09
CA ARG A 554 5.95 24.01 -57.69
C ARG A 554 6.89 23.17 -56.81
N ARG A 555 6.57 21.86 -56.82
CA ARG A 555 7.47 20.69 -56.96
C ARG A 555 8.28 20.20 -55.74
N ARG A 556 7.77 19.07 -55.20
CA ARG A 556 8.50 17.85 -54.81
C ARG A 556 9.60 17.44 -55.82
N PRO A 557 10.62 16.67 -55.42
CA PRO A 557 10.47 15.29 -54.91
C PRO A 557 10.26 15.19 -53.40
#